data_AF-A0A7V3SBN4-F1
#
_entry.id   AF-A0A7V3SBN4-F1
#
_cell.length_a   1.000
_cell.length_b   1.000
_cell.length_c   1.000
_cell.angle_alpha   90.00
_cell.angle_beta   90.00
_cell.angle_gamma   90.00
#
_symmetry.space_group_name_H-M   'P 1'
#
loop_
_entity.id
_entity.type
_entity.pdbx_description
1 polymer ?
#
loop_
_entity_poly.entity_id
_entity_poly.type
_entity_poly.pdbx_seq_one_letter_code
_entity_poly.pdbx_strand_id
1 'polypeptide(L)'
;MVEGACPEEWMARERAVTERTDERGRKWRKAYFGGGAHFRGWLQQFLEIYGPENVKVEEVESTGLACYERAGEKMYRIWTRVRAEE
;
A
#
# COMPACT_ATOMS: atom_id res chain seq x y z
N MET A 1 -12.42 14.01 24.76
CA MET A 1 -10.99 13.65 24.65
C MET A 1 -10.90 12.69 23.50
N VAL A 2 -10.35 13.12 22.37
CA VAL A 2 -10.26 12.25 21.18
C VAL A 2 -9.12 11.29 21.43
N GLU A 3 -9.47 10.02 21.58
CA GLU A 3 -8.56 8.89 21.75
C GLU A 3 -7.52 8.93 20.61
N GLY A 4 -6.27 9.22 20.97
CA GLY A 4 -5.14 9.14 20.06
C GLY A 4 -4.82 7.66 19.84
N ALA A 5 -5.44 7.04 18.84
CA ALA A 5 -5.05 5.71 18.38
C ALA A 5 -3.54 5.71 18.13
N CYS A 6 -2.85 4.82 18.84
CA CYS A 6 -1.39 4.74 18.83
C CYS A 6 -0.92 4.43 17.40
N PRO A 7 0.14 5.10 16.87
CA PRO A 7 0.69 4.82 15.54
C PRO A 7 1.01 3.33 15.30
N GLU A 8 1.26 2.58 16.37
CA GLU A 8 1.51 1.14 16.33
C GLU A 8 0.28 0.31 15.95
N GLU A 9 -0.92 0.66 16.42
CA GLU A 9 -2.16 -0.03 16.04
C GLU A 9 -2.51 0.23 14.57
N TRP A 10 -2.29 1.46 14.10
CA TRP A 10 -2.46 1.79 12.69
C TRP A 10 -1.48 1.01 11.83
N MET A 11 -0.19 0.97 12.20
CA MET A 11 0.80 0.15 11.50
C MET A 11 0.52 -1.35 11.58
N ALA A 12 0.03 -1.85 12.70
CA ALA A 12 -0.30 -3.26 12.88
C ALA A 12 -1.47 -3.66 11.98
N ARG A 13 -2.51 -2.82 11.91
CA ARG A 13 -3.62 -2.99 10.96
C ARG A 13 -3.11 -2.95 9.53
N GLU A 14 -2.24 -2.01 9.21
CA GLU A 14 -1.69 -1.87 7.87
C GLU A 14 -0.73 -3.00 7.49
N ARG A 15 0.01 -3.56 8.46
CA ARG A 15 0.79 -4.80 8.28
C ARG A 15 -0.12 -6.00 8.04
N ALA A 16 -1.21 -6.10 8.79
CA ALA A 16 -2.20 -7.15 8.68
C ALA A 16 -2.98 -7.10 7.35
N VAL A 17 -3.12 -5.92 6.72
CA VAL A 17 -3.69 -5.82 5.37
C VAL A 17 -2.69 -6.33 4.34
N THR A 18 -2.62 -7.65 4.15
CA THR A 18 -1.89 -8.29 3.06
C THR A 18 -2.73 -8.45 1.81
N GLU A 19 -4.05 -8.49 1.95
CA GLU A 19 -5.02 -8.72 0.89
C GLU A 19 -6.25 -7.84 1.09
N ARG A 20 -6.83 -7.36 0.00
CA ARG A 20 -8.09 -6.60 -0.02
C ARG A 20 -8.99 -7.13 -1.12
N THR A 21 -10.30 -7.08 -0.91
CA THR A 21 -11.29 -7.36 -1.96
C THR A 21 -12.00 -6.07 -2.32
N ASP A 22 -11.98 -5.73 -3.60
CA ASP A 22 -12.66 -4.56 -4.14
C ASP A 22 -14.17 -4.82 -4.29
N GLU A 23 -15.00 -3.78 -4.40
CA GLU A 23 -16.47 -3.91 -4.51
C GLU A 23 -16.94 -4.76 -5.71
N ARG A 24 -16.10 -4.88 -6.74
CA ARG A 24 -16.30 -5.77 -7.89
C ARG A 24 -15.94 -7.24 -7.62
N GLY A 25 -15.67 -7.62 -6.38
CA GLY A 25 -15.23 -8.99 -6.01
C GLY A 25 -13.80 -9.32 -6.44
N ARG A 26 -13.00 -8.33 -6.86
CA ARG A 26 -11.61 -8.54 -7.30
C ARG A 26 -10.68 -8.58 -6.10
N LYS A 27 -9.92 -9.65 -5.96
CA LYS A 27 -8.88 -9.79 -4.92
C LYS A 27 -7.61 -9.07 -5.35
N TRP A 28 -7.08 -8.28 -4.44
CA TRP A 28 -5.81 -7.59 -4.59
C TRP A 28 -4.92 -7.98 -3.43
N ARG A 29 -3.65 -8.22 -3.71
CA ARG A 29 -2.63 -8.50 -2.71
C ARG A 29 -1.68 -7.32 -2.65
N LYS A 30 -1.33 -6.92 -1.43
CA LYS A 30 -0.33 -5.90 -1.18
C LYS A 30 1.02 -6.47 -1.60
N ALA A 31 1.53 -5.98 -2.71
CA ALA A 31 2.81 -6.42 -3.27
C ALA A 31 3.98 -5.62 -2.69
N TYR A 32 3.76 -4.34 -2.44
CA TYR A 32 4.78 -3.45 -1.87
C TYR A 32 4.14 -2.33 -1.06
N PHE A 33 4.80 -1.96 0.05
CA PHE A 33 4.48 -0.78 0.83
C PHE A 33 5.77 -0.10 1.24
N GLY A 34 6.00 1.11 0.75
CA GLY A 34 7.22 1.87 1.03
C GLY A 34 7.29 3.18 0.26
N GLY A 35 8.17 4.08 0.68
CA GLY A 35 8.40 5.37 0.04
C GLY A 35 9.65 5.39 -0.84
N GLY A 36 9.94 6.58 -1.38
CA GLY A 36 11.24 6.91 -1.97
C GLY A 36 11.47 6.47 -3.43
N ALA A 37 12.72 6.57 -3.88
CA ALA A 37 13.13 6.30 -5.27
C ALA A 37 12.95 4.84 -5.69
N HIS A 38 12.96 3.91 -4.72
CA HIS A 38 12.85 2.48 -4.96
C HIS A 38 11.45 2.09 -5.46
N PHE A 39 10.41 2.86 -5.10
CA PHE A 39 9.04 2.63 -5.55
C PHE A 39 8.91 2.56 -7.08
N ARG A 40 9.60 3.45 -7.82
CA ARG A 40 9.47 3.53 -9.28
C ARG A 40 9.97 2.24 -9.96
N GLY A 41 11.08 1.69 -9.48
CA GLY A 41 11.64 0.43 -9.99
C GLY A 41 10.72 -0.75 -9.72
N TRP A 42 10.20 -0.85 -8.49
CA TRP A 42 9.23 -1.88 -8.12
C TRP A 42 7.96 -1.77 -8.96
N LEU A 43 7.42 -0.55 -9.10
CA LEU A 43 6.24 -0.31 -9.93
C LEU A 43 6.46 -0.80 -11.36
N GLN A 44 7.58 -0.43 -11.98
CA GLN A 44 7.89 -0.86 -13.34
C GLN A 44 7.97 -2.39 -13.46
N GLN A 45 8.63 -3.07 -12.52
CA GLN A 45 8.64 -4.54 -12.51
C GLN A 45 7.24 -5.13 -12.34
N PHE A 46 6.43 -4.61 -11.42
CA PHE A 46 5.07 -5.11 -11.23
C PHE A 46 4.20 -4.88 -12.47
N LEU A 47 4.34 -3.72 -13.14
CA LEU A 47 3.65 -3.43 -14.38
C LEU A 47 4.06 -4.38 -15.50
N GLU A 48 5.34 -4.78 -15.56
CA GLU A 48 5.84 -5.73 -16.56
C GLU A 48 5.38 -7.17 -16.27
N ILE A 49 5.39 -7.60 -15.01
CA ILE A 49 5.03 -8.97 -14.60
C ILE A 49 3.52 -9.19 -14.62
N TYR A 50 2.76 -8.29 -14.01
CA TYR A 50 1.31 -8.45 -13.83
C TYR A 50 0.51 -7.73 -14.91
N GLY A 51 1.07 -6.71 -15.54
CA GLY A 51 0.38 -5.84 -16.50
C GLY A 51 -0.27 -4.62 -15.83
N PRO A 52 -0.35 -3.47 -16.53
CA PRO A 52 -0.89 -2.21 -15.98
C PRO A 52 -2.36 -2.30 -15.50
N GLU A 53 -3.14 -3.22 -16.07
CA GLU A 53 -4.52 -3.47 -15.63
C GLU A 53 -4.63 -4.22 -14.28
N ASN A 54 -3.54 -4.88 -13.86
CA ASN A 54 -3.46 -5.72 -12.67
C ASN A 54 -2.63 -5.08 -11.57
N VAL A 55 -2.15 -3.86 -11.77
CA VAL A 55 -1.35 -3.13 -10.78
C VAL A 55 -2.09 -1.86 -10.42
N LYS A 56 -2.28 -1.63 -9.13
CA LYS A 56 -2.89 -0.42 -8.59
C LYS A 56 -1.96 0.20 -7.58
N VAL A 57 -1.68 1.48 -7.76
CA VAL A 57 -0.85 2.27 -6.84
C VAL A 57 -1.76 3.18 -6.03
N GLU A 58 -1.54 3.22 -4.71
CA GLU A 58 -2.17 4.19 -3.82
C GLU A 58 -1.07 5.01 -3.14
N GLU A 59 -1.06 6.32 -3.37
CA GLU A 59 -0.26 7.27 -2.61
C GLU A 59 -0.91 7.44 -1.23
N VAL A 60 -0.10 7.30 -0.18
CA VAL A 60 -0.52 7.46 1.20
C VAL A 60 0.21 8.69 1.72
N GLU A 61 -0.54 9.77 1.90
CA GLU A 61 -0.05 10.94 2.61
C GLU A 61 0.22 10.55 4.07
N SER A 62 1.42 10.87 4.55
CA SER A 62 1.84 10.68 5.94
C SER A 62 1.26 11.75 6.89
N THR A 63 0.36 12.59 6.38
CA THR A 63 -0.28 13.71 7.08
C THR A 63 -1.20 13.19 8.19
N GLY A 64 -0.77 13.37 9.45
CA GLY A 64 -1.51 12.92 10.64
C GLY A 64 -0.75 11.99 11.59
N LEU A 65 0.46 11.54 11.22
CA LEU A 65 1.36 10.81 12.12
C LEU A 65 2.54 11.72 12.48
N ALA A 66 2.53 12.32 13.67
CA ALA A 66 3.58 13.23 14.15
C ALA A 66 5.01 12.64 14.07
N CYS A 67 5.14 11.31 13.96
CA CYS A 67 6.42 10.62 13.73
C CYS A 67 6.85 10.56 12.25
N TYR A 68 5.93 10.55 11.28
CA TYR A 68 6.25 10.52 9.85
C TYR A 68 6.27 11.90 9.20
N GLU A 69 5.55 12.86 9.77
CA GLU A 69 5.61 14.25 9.35
C GLU A 69 7.03 14.83 9.49
N ARG A 70 7.80 14.37 10.48
CA ARG A 70 9.23 14.73 10.61
C ARG A 70 10.15 14.11 9.54
N ALA A 71 9.76 13.01 8.93
CA ALA A 71 10.56 12.35 7.88
C ALA A 71 10.27 12.92 6.48
N GLY A 72 9.10 13.55 6.26
CA GLY A 72 8.74 14.16 4.97
C GLY A 72 8.63 13.15 3.81
N GLU A 73 8.67 11.86 4.10
CA GLU A 73 8.68 10.80 3.09
C GLU A 73 7.24 10.35 2.80
N LYS A 74 6.82 10.55 1.54
CA LYS A 74 5.57 10.02 1.00
C LYS A 74 5.65 8.50 0.92
N MET A 75 4.60 7.81 1.35
CA MET A 75 4.50 6.36 1.22
C MET A 75 3.65 5.97 0.02
N TYR A 76 4.05 4.89 -0.65
CA TYR A 76 3.30 4.32 -1.75
C TYR A 76 2.93 2.87 -1.42
N ARG A 77 1.70 2.49 -1.73
CA ARG A 77 1.21 1.10 -1.71
C ARG A 77 1.06 0.63 -3.15
N ILE A 78 1.66 -0.51 -3.47
CA ILE A 78 1.43 -1.23 -4.71
C ILE A 78 0.58 -2.45 -4.40
N TRP A 79 -0.54 -2.55 -5.10
CA TRP A 79 -1.45 -3.67 -5.07
C TRP A 79 -1.36 -4.40 -6.41
N THR A 80 -1.19 -5.71 -6.36
CA THR A 80 -1.29 -6.57 -7.54
C THR A 80 -2.59 -7.36 -7.47
N ARG A 81 -3.27 -7.50 -8.61
CA ARG A 81 -4.47 -8.33 -8.71
C ARG A 81 -4.04 -9.78 -8.49
N VAL A 82 -4.63 -10.43 -7.50
CA VAL A 82 -4.51 -11.88 -7.38
C VAL A 82 -5.34 -12.42 -8.53
N ARG A 83 -4.68 -12.92 -9.57
CA ARG A 83 -5.38 -13.83 -10.49
C ARG A 83 -5.79 -14.98 -9.59
N ALA A 84 -7.09 -15.30 -9.58
CA ALA A 84 -7.52 -16.58 -9.08
C ALA A 84 -6.79 -17.60 -9.97
N GLU A 85 -5.66 -18.10 -9.50
CA GLU A 85 -5.21 -19.42 -9.93
C GLU A 85 -6.34 -20.36 -9.51
N GLU A 86 -6.79 -21.14 -10.50
CA GLU A 86 -8.09 -21.81 -10.60
C GLU A 86 -8.47 -22.68 -9.40
#